data_AF-A0A4Z0BJ80-F1
#
_entry.id   AF-A0A4Z0BJ80-F1
#
_cell.length_a   1.000
_cell.length_b   1.000
_cell.length_c   1.000
_cell.angle_alpha   90.00
_cell.angle_beta   90.00
_cell.angle_gamma   90.00
#
_symmetry.space_group_name_H-M   'P 1'
#
loop_
_entity.id
_entity.type
_entity.pdbx_description
1 polymer ?
#
loop_
_entity_poly.entity_id
_entity_poly.type
_entity_poly.pdbx_seq_one_letter_code
_entity_poly.pdbx_strand_id
1 'polypeptide(L)'
;MKAAALILGLALSSVGSAQAALAYEVPDCGTWVRQDVTGHRWWLLGFISGLNSALRHEVKEDPLRGVKGDQVLLWMDNYCKANPLKNIHDGTYKLYEELRQRAGIK
;
A
#
# COMPACT_ATOMS: atom_id res chain seq x y z
N MET A 1 38.50 -53.79 -14.49
CA MET A 1 37.50 -53.29 -13.51
C MET A 1 38.14 -52.21 -12.64
N LYS A 2 37.90 -50.94 -12.95
CA LYS A 2 37.85 -49.82 -11.98
C LYS A 2 36.95 -48.76 -12.62
N ALA A 3 35.72 -48.67 -12.11
CA ALA A 3 34.78 -47.61 -12.44
C ALA A 3 35.16 -46.36 -11.64
N ALA A 4 35.21 -45.20 -12.28
CA ALA A 4 35.11 -43.88 -11.66
C ALA A 4 35.16 -42.81 -12.75
N ALA A 5 34.36 -41.77 -12.78
CA ALA A 5 33.05 -41.47 -12.22
C ALA A 5 32.57 -40.28 -13.06
N LEU A 6 31.37 -40.36 -13.63
CA LEU A 6 30.74 -39.22 -14.31
C LEU A 6 30.45 -38.14 -13.26
N ILE A 7 31.27 -37.09 -13.20
CA ILE A 7 30.91 -35.86 -12.48
C ILE A 7 30.10 -35.00 -13.45
N LEU A 8 28.86 -35.39 -13.65
CA LEU A 8 27.85 -34.59 -14.34
C LEU A 8 26.78 -34.25 -13.31
N GLY A 9 26.94 -33.14 -12.60
CA GLY A 9 25.90 -32.69 -11.68
C GLY A 9 26.42 -31.78 -10.60
N LEU A 10 26.37 -30.47 -10.86
CA LEU A 10 26.11 -29.42 -9.87
C LEU A 10 25.97 -28.07 -10.60
N ALA A 11 25.09 -28.02 -11.61
CA ALA A 11 24.44 -26.77 -11.96
C ALA A 11 23.25 -26.60 -11.00
N LEU A 12 23.55 -26.23 -9.74
CA LEU A 12 22.53 -25.72 -8.83
C LEU A 12 21.98 -24.45 -9.47
N SER A 13 20.84 -24.61 -10.12
CA SER A 13 20.03 -23.51 -10.63
C SER A 13 19.75 -22.61 -9.44
N SER A 14 20.32 -21.41 -9.41
CA SER A 14 19.77 -20.35 -8.58
C SER A 14 18.38 -20.08 -9.12
N VAL A 15 17.37 -20.72 -8.53
CA VAL A 15 15.99 -20.27 -8.68
C VAL A 15 15.93 -18.96 -7.91
N GLY A 16 16.37 -17.88 -8.55
CA GLY A 16 16.04 -16.55 -8.11
C GLY A 16 14.53 -16.47 -8.12
N SER A 17 13.91 -16.40 -6.95
CA SER A 17 12.49 -16.11 -6.87
C SER A 17 12.31 -14.69 -7.38
N ALA A 18 12.03 -14.55 -8.67
CA ALA A 18 11.51 -13.32 -9.23
C ALA A 18 10.09 -13.19 -8.68
N GLN A 19 9.95 -12.67 -7.45
CA GLN A 19 8.70 -12.06 -7.05
C GLN A 19 8.52 -10.87 -7.97
N ALA A 20 7.72 -11.04 -9.02
CA ALA A 20 7.15 -9.93 -9.75
C ALA A 20 6.29 -9.14 -8.75
N ALA A 21 6.90 -8.21 -8.03
CA ALA A 21 6.17 -7.26 -7.21
C ALA A 21 5.52 -6.27 -8.18
N LEU A 22 4.34 -6.63 -8.69
CA LEU A 22 3.52 -5.74 -9.52
C LEU A 22 2.99 -4.55 -8.71
N ALA A 23 3.13 -4.57 -7.38
CA ALA A 23 2.72 -3.52 -6.47
C ALA A 23 3.79 -3.25 -5.40
N TYR A 24 3.88 -2.00 -4.97
CA TYR A 24 4.65 -1.61 -3.79
C TYR A 24 4.11 -2.32 -2.54
N GLU A 25 5.00 -2.76 -1.66
CA GLU A 25 4.60 -3.45 -0.43
C GLU A 25 3.79 -2.51 0.46
N VAL A 26 2.55 -2.91 0.76
CA VAL A 26 1.64 -2.13 1.61
C VAL A 26 1.90 -2.53 3.06
N PRO A 27 2.43 -1.64 3.92
CA PRO A 27 2.69 -1.98 5.31
C PRO A 27 1.38 -2.21 6.08
N ASP A 28 1.44 -3.13 7.05
CA ASP A 28 0.46 -3.18 8.13
C ASP A 28 0.57 -1.92 9.01
N CYS A 29 -0.49 -1.64 9.77
CA CYS A 29 -0.60 -0.47 10.62
C CYS A 29 0.35 -0.52 11.83
N GLY A 30 0.71 -1.71 12.31
CA GLY A 30 1.77 -1.86 13.29
C GLY A 30 3.12 -1.39 12.74
N THR A 31 3.43 -1.76 11.50
CA THR A 31 4.63 -1.33 10.79
C THR A 31 4.59 0.18 10.49
N TRP A 32 3.45 0.71 10.05
CA TRP A 32 3.25 2.16 9.85
C TRP A 32 3.58 2.99 11.09
N VAL A 33 3.07 2.59 12.26
CA VAL A 33 3.26 3.35 13.51
C VAL A 33 4.69 3.23 14.04
N ARG A 34 5.35 2.08 13.84
CA ARG A 34 6.71 1.84 14.34
C ARG A 34 7.80 2.42 13.45
N GLN A 35 7.55 2.51 12.15
CA GLN A 35 8.56 2.87 11.17
C GLN A 35 8.11 4.08 10.35
N ASP A 36 8.85 5.18 10.48
CA ASP A 36 8.68 6.32 9.59
C ASP A 36 9.42 6.06 8.27
N VAL A 37 8.73 5.40 7.34
CA VAL A 37 9.24 5.16 5.99
C VAL A 37 8.60 6.18 5.04
N THR A 38 9.41 7.13 4.58
CA THR A 38 9.01 8.16 3.61
C THR A 38 8.33 7.58 2.36
N GLY A 39 8.77 6.39 1.90
CA GLY A 39 8.15 5.68 0.78
C GLY A 39 6.69 5.32 1.00
N HIS A 40 6.33 4.84 2.20
CA HIS A 40 4.93 4.52 2.55
C HIS A 40 4.05 5.77 2.55
N ARG A 41 4.58 6.91 3.02
CA ARG A 41 3.86 8.20 3.04
C ARG A 41 3.56 8.68 1.62
N TRP A 42 4.54 8.66 0.73
CA TRP A 42 4.32 9.02 -0.67
C TRP A 42 3.40 8.06 -1.41
N TRP A 43 3.54 6.77 -1.14
CA TRP A 43 2.66 5.76 -1.69
C TRP A 43 1.20 6.01 -1.27
N LEU A 44 0.93 6.29 0.01
CA LEU A 44 -0.41 6.62 0.52
C LEU A 44 -1.01 7.84 -0.20
N LEU A 45 -0.24 8.92 -0.32
CA LEU A 45 -0.70 10.15 -0.98
C LEU A 45 -0.98 9.94 -2.47
N GLY A 46 -0.13 9.16 -3.15
CA GLY A 46 -0.35 8.77 -4.53
C GLY A 46 -1.57 7.87 -4.68
N PHE A 47 -1.74 6.89 -3.79
CA PHE A 47 -2.83 5.93 -3.83
C PHE A 47 -4.19 6.60 -3.63
N ILE A 48 -4.35 7.47 -2.63
CA ILE A 48 -5.62 8.19 -2.44
C ILE A 48 -5.93 9.16 -3.59
N SER A 49 -4.91 9.78 -4.18
CA SER A 49 -5.09 10.63 -5.37
C SER A 49 -5.53 9.83 -6.60
N GLY A 50 -4.93 8.65 -6.80
CA GLY A 50 -5.31 7.72 -7.86
C GLY A 50 -6.73 7.18 -7.68
N LEU A 51 -7.08 6.80 -6.45
CA LEU A 51 -8.44 6.40 -6.09
C LEU A 51 -9.45 7.50 -6.40
N ASN A 52 -9.11 8.75 -6.05
CA ASN A 52 -9.96 9.89 -6.33
C ASN A 52 -10.18 10.12 -7.83
N SER A 53 -9.13 9.97 -8.63
CA SER A 53 -9.20 10.08 -10.09
C SER A 53 -10.08 8.98 -10.68
N ALA A 54 -9.87 7.73 -10.25
CA ALA A 54 -10.61 6.56 -10.73
C ALA A 54 -12.12 6.67 -10.43
N LEU A 55 -12.48 7.16 -9.24
CA LEU A 55 -13.86 7.28 -8.78
C LEU A 55 -14.48 8.66 -9.03
N ARG A 56 -13.78 9.58 -9.73
CA ARG A 56 -14.24 10.95 -9.94
C ARG A 56 -15.60 11.04 -10.60
N HIS A 57 -15.96 10.06 -11.42
CA HIS A 57 -17.22 9.98 -12.14
C HIS A 57 -18.42 9.60 -11.24
N GLU A 58 -18.16 9.03 -10.06
CA GLU A 58 -19.20 8.63 -9.10
C GLU A 58 -19.62 9.78 -8.17
N VAL A 59 -18.92 10.92 -8.25
CA VAL A 59 -19.03 12.00 -7.28
C VAL A 59 -19.30 13.33 -7.98
N LYS A 60 -20.19 14.18 -7.43
CA LYS A 60 -20.44 15.52 -8.00
C LYS A 60 -19.29 16.45 -7.66
N GLU A 61 -19.00 16.55 -6.37
CA GLU A 61 -17.87 17.30 -5.84
C GLU A 61 -16.66 16.40 -5.67
N ASP A 62 -15.47 16.99 -5.76
CA ASP A 62 -14.20 16.29 -5.50
C ASP A 62 -14.04 16.04 -3.98
N PRO A 63 -14.06 14.78 -3.50
CA PRO A 63 -13.90 14.44 -2.09
C PRO A 63 -12.57 14.89 -1.48
N LEU A 64 -11.52 15.07 -2.30
CA LEU A 64 -10.21 15.56 -1.86
C LEU A 64 -10.09 17.09 -1.92
N ARG A 65 -11.14 17.81 -2.36
CA ARG A 65 -11.08 19.27 -2.47
C ARG A 65 -10.75 19.93 -1.14
N GLY A 66 -9.61 20.61 -1.09
CA GLY A 66 -9.14 21.32 0.12
C GLY A 66 -8.51 20.42 1.18
N VAL A 67 -8.42 19.11 0.94
CA VAL A 67 -7.69 18.17 1.81
C VAL A 67 -6.20 18.26 1.49
N LYS A 68 -5.39 18.45 2.54
CA LYS A 68 -3.93 18.53 2.41
C LYS A 68 -3.27 17.19 2.74
N GLY A 69 -2.09 16.96 2.19
CA GLY A 69 -1.36 15.70 2.39
C GLY A 69 -1.01 15.43 3.85
N ASP A 70 -0.60 16.44 4.61
CA ASP A 70 -0.35 16.34 6.05
C ASP A 70 -1.58 15.90 6.85
N GLN A 71 -2.78 16.35 6.45
CA GLN A 71 -4.05 15.91 7.06
C GLN A 71 -4.35 14.44 6.76
N VAL A 72 -4.05 13.96 5.55
CA VAL A 72 -4.17 12.54 5.17
C VAL A 72 -3.24 11.68 6.02
N LEU A 73 -1.97 12.10 6.15
CA LEU A 73 -0.97 11.39 6.96
C LEU A 73 -1.37 11.35 8.44
N LEU A 74 -1.82 12.48 8.99
CA LEU A 74 -2.30 12.56 10.37
C LEU A 74 -3.52 11.66 10.62
N TRP A 75 -4.46 11.62 9.68
CA TRP A 75 -5.62 10.73 9.79
C TRP A 75 -5.16 9.26 9.78
N MET A 76 -4.22 8.90 8.90
CA MET A 76 -3.69 7.53 8.83
C MET A 76 -2.96 7.13 10.11
N ASP A 77 -2.19 8.04 10.71
CA ASP A 77 -1.53 7.79 12.01
C ASP A 77 -2.54 7.41 13.07
N ASN A 78 -3.67 8.12 13.14
CA ASN A 78 -4.73 7.84 14.12
C ASN A 78 -5.47 6.53 13.80
N TYR A 79 -5.78 6.29 12.52
CA TYR A 79 -6.39 5.03 12.09
C TYR A 79 -5.52 3.83 12.46
N CYS A 80 -4.22 3.89 12.17
CA CYS A 80 -3.32 2.77 12.43
C CYS A 80 -3.04 2.56 13.91
N LYS A 81 -2.98 3.63 14.73
CA LYS A 81 -2.91 3.49 16.20
C LYS A 81 -4.12 2.74 16.78
N ALA A 82 -5.31 2.95 16.22
CA ALA A 82 -6.53 2.27 16.64
C ALA A 82 -6.69 0.86 16.04
N ASN A 83 -5.99 0.56 14.94
CA ASN A 83 -6.20 -0.66 14.15
C ASN A 83 -4.87 -1.35 13.78
N PRO A 84 -4.06 -1.81 14.75
CA PRO A 84 -2.70 -2.28 14.49
C PRO A 84 -2.60 -3.53 13.58
N LEU A 85 -3.69 -4.30 13.46
CA LEU A 85 -3.76 -5.50 12.60
C LEU A 85 -4.30 -5.21 11.19
N LYS A 86 -4.71 -3.97 10.90
CA LYS A 86 -5.12 -3.53 9.56
C LYS A 86 -3.90 -3.07 8.77
N ASN A 87 -4.09 -2.75 7.49
CA ASN A 87 -3.05 -2.15 6.65
C ASN A 87 -3.46 -0.75 6.18
N ILE A 88 -2.49 0.00 5.63
CA ILE A 88 -2.74 1.38 5.20
C ILE A 88 -3.65 1.47 3.97
N HIS A 89 -3.79 0.38 3.20
CA HIS A 89 -4.73 0.32 2.07
C HIS A 89 -6.18 0.30 2.56
N ASP A 90 -6.50 -0.51 3.58
CA ASP A 90 -7.81 -0.50 4.26
C ASP A 90 -8.12 0.89 4.84
N GLY A 91 -7.13 1.49 5.49
CA GLY A 91 -7.25 2.85 6.03
C GLY A 91 -7.52 3.89 4.93
N THR A 92 -6.91 3.73 3.75
CA THR A 92 -7.11 4.66 2.65
C THR A 92 -8.54 4.61 2.14
N TYR A 93 -9.10 3.41 1.95
CA TYR A 93 -10.51 3.28 1.57
C TYR A 93 -11.45 3.86 2.63
N LYS A 94 -11.15 3.61 3.90
CA LYS A 94 -11.94 4.14 5.01
C LYS A 94 -11.94 5.68 5.02
N LEU A 95 -10.76 6.30 4.87
CA LEU A 95 -10.65 7.76 4.76
C LEU A 95 -11.38 8.29 3.53
N TYR A 96 -11.18 7.66 2.37
CA TYR A 96 -11.81 8.11 1.14
C TYR A 96 -13.34 8.08 1.23
N GLU A 97 -13.90 7.02 1.83
CA GLU A 97 -15.33 6.92 2.07
C GLU A 97 -15.85 8.00 3.04
N GLU A 98 -15.12 8.29 4.13
CA GLU A 98 -15.47 9.42 5.01
C GLU A 98 -15.49 10.77 4.27
N LEU A 99 -14.56 10.97 3.34
CA LEU A 99 -14.49 12.19 2.54
C LEU A 99 -15.64 12.27 1.52
N ARG A 100 -16.03 11.15 0.89
CA ARG A 100 -17.22 11.09 0.01
C ARG A 100 -18.49 11.46 0.77
N GLN A 101 -18.66 10.93 1.97
CA GLN A 101 -19.81 11.24 2.83
C GLN A 101 -19.87 12.72 3.19
N ARG A 102 -18.73 13.32 3.55
CA ARG A 102 -18.62 14.78 3.80
C ARG A 102 -18.94 15.62 2.56
N ALA A 103 -18.62 15.13 1.36
CA ALA A 103 -18.97 15.76 0.10
C ALA A 103 -20.46 15.58 -0.29
N GLY A 104 -21.28 14.98 0.58
CA GLY A 104 -22.72 14.84 0.39
C GLY A 104 -23.14 13.62 -0.41
N ILE A 105 -22.32 12.57 -0.43
CA ILE A 105 -22.54 11.35 -1.21
C ILE A 105 -22.79 10.20 -0.24
N LYS A 106 -23.97 9.58 -0.36
CA LYS A 106 -24.35 8.38 0.40
C LYS A 106 -24.10 7.13 -0.42
#